data_AF-A0A855MQG0-F1
#
_entry.id   AF-A0A855MQG0-F1
#
_cell.length_a   1.000
_cell.length_b   1.000
_cell.length_c   1.000
_cell.angle_alpha   90.00
_cell.angle_beta   90.00
_cell.angle_gamma   90.00
#
_symmetry.space_group_name_H-M   'P 1'
#
loop_
_entity.id
_entity.type
_entity.pdbx_description
1 polymer ?
#
loop_
_entity_poly.entity_id
_entity_poly.type
_entity_poly.pdbx_seq_one_letter_code
_entity_poly.pdbx_strand_id
1 'polypeptide(L)'
;MCLEQIENKFKKFREKFIDELKLLDSKYSIFITIQDAKENKIEGLEVAPVFFSVIENSLVSDLIISLSRLYEGYNRDGSNKRKQQQYTIKEFLNFLESHPKFTKKYNIELEQIEAHKNDLEEKKTLIKNIFKWRNKYYAHADFTKLEKIKNTAKVKYEDIRCLIDFAYDILNYYFVQFDGINHGIDLDYNKDLNNLLDMTIRYKKIRKEYFKNRKNIQNFIKSNKTNDVRNFLIKLEQIIFGSLPKGVDRKKET
;
A
#
# COMPACT_ATOMS: atom_id res chain seq x y z
N MET A 1 -33.37 14.03 13.96
CA MET A 1 -32.82 12.82 14.64
C MET A 1 -32.74 13.10 16.13
N CYS A 2 -33.05 12.13 16.98
CA CYS A 2 -32.73 12.24 18.40
C CYS A 2 -31.20 12.14 18.61
N LEU A 3 -30.71 12.58 19.77
CA LEU A 3 -29.27 12.61 20.06
C LEU A 3 -28.62 11.23 19.91
N GLU A 4 -29.28 10.18 20.39
CA GLU A 4 -28.83 8.79 20.27
C GLU A 4 -28.64 8.35 18.80
N GLN A 5 -29.57 8.72 17.92
CA GLN A 5 -29.43 8.44 16.48
C GLN A 5 -28.23 9.17 15.87
N ILE A 6 -27.94 10.38 16.33
CA ILE A 6 -26.81 11.20 15.86
C ILE A 6 -25.50 10.55 16.31
N GLU A 7 -25.41 10.16 17.58
CA GLU A 7 -24.25 9.44 18.11
C GLU A 7 -24.00 8.12 17.38
N ASN A 8 -25.05 7.34 17.12
CA ASN A 8 -24.92 6.11 16.36
C ASN A 8 -24.44 6.35 14.92
N LYS A 9 -24.86 7.45 14.29
CA LYS A 9 -24.35 7.84 12.97
C LYS A 9 -22.90 8.30 13.04
N PHE A 10 -22.51 9.06 14.07
CA PHE A 10 -21.13 9.47 14.31
C PHE A 10 -20.21 8.25 14.51
N LYS A 11 -20.62 7.28 15.33
CA LYS A 11 -19.86 6.02 15.52
C LYS A 11 -19.62 5.29 14.20
N LYS A 12 -20.64 5.23 13.32
CA LYS A 12 -20.51 4.65 11.97
C LYS A 12 -19.54 5.43 11.07
N PHE A 13 -19.47 6.76 11.19
CA PHE A 13 -18.44 7.54 10.50
C PHE A 13 -17.06 7.17 11.02
N ARG A 14 -16.89 7.18 12.34
CA ARG A 14 -15.63 6.87 13.02
C ARG A 14 -15.09 5.49 12.61
N GLU A 15 -15.88 4.43 12.76
CA GLU A 15 -15.48 3.07 12.41
C GLU A 15 -14.99 2.98 10.97
N LYS A 16 -15.76 3.52 10.02
CA LYS A 16 -15.40 3.47 8.61
C LYS A 16 -14.15 4.28 8.29
N PHE A 17 -14.02 5.49 8.83
CA PHE A 17 -12.85 6.32 8.57
C PHE A 17 -11.59 5.75 9.19
N ILE A 18 -11.65 5.20 10.40
CA ILE A 18 -10.50 4.56 11.03
C ILE A 18 -10.04 3.37 10.20
N ASP A 19 -10.95 2.49 9.79
CA ASP A 19 -10.60 1.31 8.99
C ASP A 19 -10.03 1.72 7.62
N GLU A 20 -10.64 2.71 6.97
CA GLU A 20 -10.20 3.21 5.67
C GLU A 20 -8.83 3.90 5.75
N LEU A 21 -8.59 4.73 6.76
CA LEU A 21 -7.31 5.41 6.98
C LEU A 21 -6.20 4.44 7.35
N LYS A 22 -6.45 3.47 8.24
CA LYS A 22 -5.47 2.42 8.55
C LYS A 22 -5.07 1.66 7.31
N LEU A 23 -6.05 1.26 6.51
CA LEU A 23 -5.80 0.51 5.28
C LEU A 23 -5.06 1.34 4.22
N LEU A 24 -5.40 2.63 4.09
CA LEU A 24 -4.69 3.58 3.22
C LEU A 24 -3.22 3.72 3.64
N ASP A 25 -2.99 3.91 4.94
CA ASP A 25 -1.65 4.03 5.51
C ASP A 25 -0.83 2.74 5.31
N SER A 26 -1.41 1.55 5.56
CA SER A 26 -0.72 0.28 5.31
C SER A 26 -0.28 0.16 3.85
N LYS A 27 -1.18 0.46 2.91
CA LYS A 27 -0.90 0.35 1.48
C LYS A 27 0.20 1.32 1.06
N TYR A 28 0.16 2.55 1.59
CA TYR A 28 1.19 3.55 1.35
C TYR A 28 2.54 3.09 1.88
N SER A 29 2.59 2.61 3.12
CA SER A 29 3.80 2.14 3.80
C SER A 29 4.44 0.96 3.07
N ILE A 30 3.63 -0.04 2.66
CA ILE A 30 4.08 -1.17 1.84
C ILE A 30 4.62 -0.69 0.50
N PHE A 31 3.90 0.23 -0.15
CA PHE A 31 4.30 0.78 -1.45
C PHE A 31 5.66 1.49 -1.38
N ILE A 32 5.86 2.34 -0.37
CA ILE A 32 7.14 3.04 -0.14
C ILE A 32 8.25 2.03 0.15
N THR A 33 8.00 1.03 0.98
CA THR A 33 8.97 -0.04 1.25
C THR A 33 9.38 -0.78 -0.03
N ILE A 34 8.46 -1.00 -0.98
CA ILE A 34 8.79 -1.57 -2.30
C ILE A 34 9.64 -0.59 -3.12
N GLN A 35 9.36 0.72 -3.11
CA GLN A 35 10.19 1.71 -3.80
C GLN A 35 11.60 1.75 -3.20
N ASP A 36 11.73 1.83 -1.88
CA ASP A 36 13.02 1.83 -1.18
C ASP A 36 13.81 0.54 -1.44
N ALA A 37 13.11 -0.59 -1.53
CA ALA A 37 13.72 -1.87 -1.87
C ALA A 37 14.24 -1.91 -3.30
N LYS A 38 13.69 -1.14 -4.25
CA LYS A 38 14.27 -1.05 -5.62
C LYS A 38 15.64 -0.40 -5.61
N GLU A 39 15.91 0.48 -4.65
CA GLU A 39 17.20 1.15 -4.51
C GLU A 39 18.17 0.34 -3.64
N ASN A 40 17.68 -0.26 -2.56
CA ASN A 40 18.53 -0.83 -1.50
C ASN A 40 18.54 -2.37 -1.43
N LYS A 41 17.49 -3.04 -1.96
CA LYS A 41 17.27 -4.49 -1.83
C LYS A 41 16.75 -5.12 -3.13
N ILE A 42 17.19 -4.62 -4.30
CA ILE A 42 16.64 -5.01 -5.61
C ILE A 42 16.73 -6.52 -5.85
N GLU A 43 17.79 -7.16 -5.35
CA GLU A 43 17.99 -8.61 -5.49
C GLU A 43 16.84 -9.43 -4.92
N GLY A 44 16.18 -8.93 -3.86
CA GLY A 44 15.03 -9.58 -3.22
C GLY A 44 13.75 -9.45 -4.04
N LEU A 45 13.55 -8.31 -4.71
CA LEU A 45 12.44 -8.10 -5.63
C LEU A 45 12.60 -8.93 -6.92
N GLU A 46 13.83 -9.08 -7.41
CA GLU A 46 14.16 -9.88 -8.60
C GLU A 46 13.89 -11.37 -8.45
N VAL A 47 13.65 -11.87 -7.23
CA VAL A 47 13.25 -13.28 -7.04
C VAL A 47 11.86 -13.53 -7.63
N ALA A 48 10.98 -12.52 -7.64
CA ALA A 48 9.64 -12.61 -8.19
C ALA A 48 9.20 -11.29 -8.84
N PRO A 49 9.86 -10.85 -9.93
CA PRO A 49 9.70 -9.50 -10.48
C PRO A 49 8.28 -9.23 -10.98
N VAL A 50 7.64 -10.24 -11.59
CA VAL A 50 6.25 -10.13 -12.06
C VAL A 50 5.29 -9.97 -10.87
N PHE A 51 5.49 -10.72 -9.79
CA PHE A 51 4.67 -10.62 -8.59
C PHE A 51 4.76 -9.22 -7.98
N PHE A 52 5.97 -8.72 -7.73
CA PHE A 52 6.15 -7.39 -7.14
C PHE A 52 5.66 -6.26 -8.05
N SER A 53 5.77 -6.40 -9.37
CA SER A 53 5.18 -5.44 -10.31
C SER A 53 3.65 -5.42 -10.24
N VAL A 54 3.00 -6.59 -10.15
CA VAL A 54 1.54 -6.66 -9.98
C VAL A 54 1.12 -6.01 -8.66
N ILE A 55 1.80 -6.34 -7.55
CA ILE A 55 1.51 -5.77 -6.23
C ILE A 55 1.67 -4.25 -6.25
N GLU A 56 2.76 -3.74 -6.79
CA GLU A 56 3.01 -2.30 -6.91
C GLU A 56 1.89 -1.59 -7.69
N ASN A 57 1.52 -2.13 -8.85
CA ASN A 57 0.47 -1.55 -9.69
C ASN A 57 -0.89 -1.54 -8.96
N SER A 58 -1.21 -2.63 -8.26
CA SER A 58 -2.43 -2.75 -7.47
C SER A 58 -2.45 -1.75 -6.32
N LEU A 59 -1.33 -1.61 -5.58
CA LEU A 59 -1.23 -0.66 -4.46
C LEU A 59 -1.42 0.78 -4.94
N VAL A 60 -0.75 1.19 -6.01
CA VAL A 60 -0.88 2.55 -6.55
C VAL A 60 -2.31 2.83 -6.99
N SER A 61 -2.91 1.93 -7.78
CA SER A 61 -4.29 2.10 -8.24
C SER A 61 -5.24 2.26 -7.06
N ASP A 62 -5.13 1.38 -6.07
CA ASP A 62 -6.07 1.33 -4.97
C ASP A 62 -5.89 2.50 -3.98
N LEU A 63 -4.66 2.95 -3.74
CA LEU A 63 -4.36 4.18 -3.01
C LEU A 63 -5.07 5.39 -3.64
N ILE A 64 -4.96 5.54 -4.97
CA ILE A 64 -5.59 6.65 -5.70
C ILE A 64 -7.10 6.63 -5.55
N ILE A 65 -7.73 5.46 -5.73
CA ILE A 65 -9.17 5.30 -5.65
C ILE A 65 -9.65 5.64 -4.25
N SER A 66 -9.04 5.01 -3.24
CA SER A 66 -9.43 5.14 -1.84
C SER A 66 -9.27 6.57 -1.37
N LEU A 67 -8.14 7.20 -1.69
CA LEU A 67 -7.92 8.62 -1.39
C LEU A 67 -8.92 9.51 -2.14
N SER A 68 -9.18 9.25 -3.43
CA SER A 68 -10.19 10.00 -4.19
C SER A 68 -11.57 9.88 -3.55
N ARG A 69 -11.97 8.70 -3.08
CA ARG A 69 -13.27 8.48 -2.44
C ARG A 69 -13.42 9.32 -1.18
N LEU A 70 -12.40 9.35 -0.34
CA LEU A 70 -12.37 10.12 0.90
C LEU A 70 -12.65 11.62 0.67
N TYR A 71 -12.21 12.14 -0.48
CA TYR A 71 -12.34 13.55 -0.88
C TYR A 71 -13.41 13.83 -1.96
N GLU A 72 -14.20 12.85 -2.40
CA GLU A 72 -15.02 12.94 -3.63
C GLU A 72 -16.04 14.09 -3.66
N GLY A 73 -16.46 14.59 -2.49
CA GLY A 73 -17.32 15.77 -2.32
C GLY A 73 -16.76 17.10 -2.86
N TYR A 74 -15.51 17.11 -3.35
CA TYR A 74 -14.83 18.29 -3.92
C TYR A 74 -14.96 18.47 -5.44
N ASN A 75 -15.30 17.42 -6.18
CA ASN A 75 -15.26 17.42 -7.64
C ASN A 75 -16.65 17.40 -8.31
N ARG A 76 -17.73 17.42 -7.53
CA ARG A 76 -19.11 17.38 -8.04
C ARG A 76 -19.76 18.76 -8.00
N ASP A 77 -19.40 19.61 -8.95
CA ASP A 77 -20.27 20.69 -9.39
C ASP A 77 -21.36 20.08 -10.29
N GLY A 78 -22.41 19.48 -9.69
CA GLY A 78 -23.50 18.90 -10.49
C GLY A 78 -24.31 17.80 -9.79
N SER A 79 -25.45 18.22 -9.22
CA SER A 79 -26.81 17.63 -9.18
C SER A 79 -27.13 16.12 -9.38
N ASN A 80 -26.21 15.15 -9.39
CA ASN A 80 -26.60 13.73 -9.52
C ASN A 80 -26.81 13.05 -8.15
N LYS A 81 -28.07 13.12 -7.71
CA LYS A 81 -28.70 12.54 -6.51
C LYS A 81 -28.73 10.99 -6.46
N ARG A 82 -27.68 10.27 -6.86
CA ARG A 82 -27.55 8.85 -6.46
C ARG A 82 -26.91 8.79 -5.07
N LYS A 83 -27.75 9.05 -4.06
CA LYS A 83 -27.46 9.05 -2.62
C LYS A 83 -27.10 7.65 -2.10
N GLN A 84 -26.02 7.03 -2.58
CA GLN A 84 -25.31 6.12 -1.69
C GLN A 84 -24.60 6.99 -0.66
N GLN A 85 -24.76 6.68 0.64
CA GLN A 85 -24.08 7.39 1.72
C GLN A 85 -22.57 7.35 1.44
N GLN A 86 -21.99 8.45 0.95
CA GLN A 86 -20.57 8.52 0.69
C GLN A 86 -19.89 9.05 1.94
N TYR A 87 -19.16 8.18 2.62
CA TYR A 87 -18.37 8.56 3.79
C TYR A 87 -17.17 9.40 3.31
N THR A 88 -17.39 10.71 3.16
CA THR A 88 -16.37 11.67 2.77
C THR A 88 -16.12 12.65 3.91
N ILE A 89 -14.93 13.25 3.97
CA ILE A 89 -14.60 14.23 5.00
C ILE A 89 -15.56 15.42 4.93
N LYS A 90 -15.90 15.88 3.72
CA LYS A 90 -16.88 16.96 3.52
C LYS A 90 -18.27 16.61 4.05
N GLU A 91 -18.77 15.39 3.77
CA GLU A 91 -20.06 14.94 4.31
C GLU A 91 -20.04 14.83 5.84
N PHE A 92 -18.90 14.43 6.42
CA PHE A 92 -18.71 14.36 7.85
C PHE A 92 -18.73 15.74 8.53
N LEU A 93 -18.00 16.72 7.99
CA LEU A 93 -18.01 18.10 8.51
C LEU A 93 -19.40 18.74 8.40
N ASN A 94 -20.10 18.55 7.27
CA ASN A 94 -21.48 19.01 7.11
C ASN A 94 -22.44 18.30 8.08
N PHE A 95 -22.19 17.02 8.38
CA PHE A 95 -22.93 16.30 9.40
C PHE A 95 -22.72 16.93 10.78
N LEU A 96 -21.49 17.29 11.17
CA LEU A 96 -21.24 17.96 12.44
C LEU A 96 -21.94 19.31 12.56
N GLU A 97 -21.77 20.16 11.54
CA GLU A 97 -22.38 21.49 11.49
C GLU A 97 -23.92 21.45 11.60
N SER A 98 -24.56 20.47 10.96
CA SER A 98 -26.01 20.31 10.99
C SER A 98 -26.56 19.79 12.33
N HIS A 99 -25.71 19.42 13.29
CA HIS A 99 -26.11 18.86 14.58
C HIS A 99 -25.48 19.60 15.77
N PRO A 100 -25.83 20.89 16.00
CA PRO A 100 -25.22 21.72 17.05
C PRO A 100 -25.42 21.20 18.48
N LYS A 101 -26.49 20.43 18.73
CA LYS A 101 -26.72 19.78 20.03
C LYS A 101 -25.66 18.70 20.32
N PHE A 102 -25.20 18.01 19.29
CA PHE A 102 -24.14 17.00 19.40
C PHE A 102 -22.79 17.70 19.61
N THR A 103 -22.46 18.70 18.78
CA THR A 103 -21.18 19.41 18.90
C THR A 103 -21.03 20.07 20.27
N LYS A 104 -22.10 20.70 20.78
CA LYS A 104 -22.11 21.27 22.14
C LYS A 104 -21.89 20.23 23.24
N LYS A 105 -22.44 19.01 23.11
CA LYS A 105 -22.26 17.94 24.09
C LYS A 105 -20.80 17.49 24.19
N TYR A 106 -20.09 17.49 23.07
CA TYR A 106 -18.71 17.01 22.96
C TYR A 106 -17.68 18.14 22.85
N ASN A 107 -18.04 19.38 23.24
CA ASN A 107 -17.16 20.55 23.21
C ASN A 107 -16.48 20.79 21.84
N ILE A 108 -17.18 20.50 20.75
CA ILE A 108 -16.71 20.77 19.39
C ILE A 108 -17.17 22.18 19.00
N GLU A 109 -16.22 23.09 18.83
CA GLU A 109 -16.47 24.47 18.40
C GLU A 109 -16.86 24.53 16.91
N LEU A 110 -17.82 25.40 16.57
CA LEU A 110 -18.27 25.57 15.18
C LEU A 110 -17.16 26.23 14.34
N GLU A 111 -16.40 27.12 14.96
CA GLU A 111 -15.22 27.78 14.42
C GLU A 111 -14.18 26.77 13.95
N GLN A 112 -13.98 25.67 14.69
CA GLN A 112 -13.07 24.60 14.28
C GLN A 112 -13.60 23.82 13.07
N ILE A 113 -14.91 23.59 12.98
CA ILE A 113 -15.52 22.96 11.80
C ILE A 113 -15.30 23.81 10.56
N GLU A 114 -15.47 25.13 10.70
CA GLU A 114 -15.23 26.07 9.61
C GLU A 114 -13.73 26.15 9.24
N ALA A 115 -12.84 26.14 10.23
CA ALA A 115 -11.40 26.08 10.00
C ALA A 115 -11.00 24.85 9.16
N HIS A 116 -11.44 23.64 9.54
CA HIS A 116 -11.14 22.42 8.78
C HIS A 116 -11.78 22.41 7.37
N LYS A 117 -12.93 23.07 7.19
CA LYS A 117 -13.50 23.27 5.84
C LYS A 117 -12.64 24.20 5.00
N ASN A 118 -12.08 25.25 5.59
CA ASN A 118 -11.15 26.15 4.91
C ASN A 118 -9.85 25.43 4.57
N ASP A 119 -9.30 24.63 5.48
CA ASP A 119 -8.11 23.80 5.21
C ASP A 119 -8.33 22.86 4.01
N LEU A 120 -9.55 22.28 3.90
CA LEU A 120 -9.92 21.48 2.74
C LEU A 120 -9.89 22.30 1.43
N GLU A 121 -10.33 23.55 1.45
CA GLU A 121 -10.28 24.44 0.28
C GLU A 121 -8.82 24.79 -0.07
N GLU A 122 -7.95 24.98 0.92
CA GLU A 122 -6.51 25.19 0.68
C GLU A 122 -5.86 23.98 -0.02
N LYS A 123 -6.25 22.75 0.37
CA LYS A 123 -5.77 21.51 -0.26
C LYS A 123 -6.49 21.15 -1.57
N LYS A 124 -7.46 21.94 -2.03
CA LYS A 124 -8.26 21.68 -3.24
C LYS A 124 -7.43 21.37 -4.48
N THR A 125 -6.33 22.09 -4.69
CA THR A 125 -5.47 21.87 -5.86
C THR A 125 -4.82 20.48 -5.83
N LEU A 126 -4.37 20.05 -4.65
CA LEU A 126 -3.78 18.73 -4.44
C LEU A 126 -4.82 17.62 -4.66
N ILE A 127 -5.99 17.77 -4.06
CA ILE A 127 -7.14 16.88 -4.23
C ILE A 127 -7.54 16.77 -5.72
N LYS A 128 -7.60 17.89 -6.45
CA LYS A 128 -7.87 17.90 -7.90
C LYS A 128 -6.81 17.15 -8.70
N ASN A 129 -5.55 17.19 -8.29
CA ASN A 129 -4.49 16.44 -8.95
C ASN A 129 -4.66 14.92 -8.75
N ILE A 130 -5.05 14.47 -7.56
CA ILE A 130 -5.41 13.06 -7.31
C ILE A 130 -6.56 12.62 -8.20
N PHE A 131 -7.61 13.45 -8.35
CA PHE A 131 -8.72 13.12 -9.23
C PHE A 131 -8.36 13.06 -10.70
N LYS A 132 -7.50 13.98 -11.17
CA LYS A 132 -6.95 13.91 -12.52
C LYS A 132 -6.16 12.62 -12.70
N TRP A 133 -5.37 12.24 -11.70
CA TRP A 133 -4.59 11.02 -11.72
C TRP A 133 -5.47 9.78 -11.80
N ARG A 134 -6.51 9.68 -10.94
CA ARG A 134 -7.57 8.67 -11.02
C ARG A 134 -8.17 8.61 -12.42
N ASN A 135 -8.75 9.70 -12.88
CA ASN A 135 -9.47 9.73 -14.15
C ASN A 135 -8.55 9.36 -15.32
N LYS A 136 -7.27 9.76 -15.28
CA LYS A 136 -6.29 9.42 -16.31
C LYS A 136 -5.90 7.94 -16.26
N TYR A 137 -5.65 7.41 -15.07
CA TYR A 137 -5.35 6.00 -14.85
C TYR A 137 -6.49 5.11 -15.38
N TYR A 138 -7.74 5.51 -15.18
CA TYR A 138 -8.91 4.78 -15.65
C TYR A 138 -9.27 5.02 -17.13
N ALA A 139 -9.10 6.23 -17.64
CA ALA A 139 -9.47 6.56 -19.03
C ALA A 139 -8.46 6.05 -20.06
N HIS A 140 -7.20 5.84 -19.67
CA HIS A 140 -6.15 5.35 -20.56
C HIS A 140 -5.62 4.00 -20.07
N ALA A 141 -6.49 3.01 -19.92
CA ALA A 141 -6.20 1.65 -19.46
C ALA A 141 -5.20 0.84 -20.32
N ASP A 142 -4.17 1.48 -20.89
CA ASP A 142 -2.90 0.87 -21.22
C ASP A 142 -2.08 0.78 -19.92
N PHE A 143 -2.28 -0.31 -19.18
CA PHE A 143 -1.53 -0.70 -17.98
C PHE A 143 0.00 -0.78 -18.17
N THR A 144 0.52 -0.54 -19.38
CA THR A 144 1.92 -0.71 -19.74
C THR A 144 2.82 0.44 -19.33
N LYS A 145 2.31 1.60 -18.87
CA LYS A 145 3.17 2.78 -18.64
C LYS A 145 2.80 3.62 -17.42
N LEU A 146 2.94 3.08 -16.21
CA LEU A 146 2.98 3.85 -14.95
C LEU A 146 3.94 5.04 -15.01
N GLU A 147 5.06 4.90 -15.72
CA GLU A 147 6.03 5.98 -15.99
C GLU A 147 5.41 7.18 -16.73
N LYS A 148 4.49 6.96 -17.68
CA LYS A 148 3.80 8.06 -18.36
C LYS A 148 2.84 8.79 -17.43
N ILE A 149 2.32 8.10 -16.42
CA ILE A 149 1.38 8.69 -15.47
C ILE A 149 2.14 9.52 -14.42
N LYS A 150 3.32 9.06 -13.96
CA LYS A 150 4.27 9.86 -13.15
C LYS A 150 4.57 11.23 -13.77
N ASN A 151 4.66 11.30 -15.10
CA ASN A 151 5.05 12.52 -15.81
C ASN A 151 3.90 13.46 -16.18
N THR A 152 2.64 13.14 -15.88
CA THR A 152 1.50 13.88 -16.46
C THR A 152 0.50 14.44 -15.47
N ALA A 153 0.46 13.95 -14.24
CA ALA A 153 -0.10 14.69 -13.12
C ALA A 153 1.08 15.01 -12.19
N LYS A 154 1.22 16.26 -11.75
CA LYS A 154 2.18 16.64 -10.69
C LYS A 154 1.69 16.08 -9.34
N VAL A 155 1.53 14.76 -9.23
CA VAL A 155 1.24 14.07 -7.99
C VAL A 155 2.49 13.29 -7.64
N LYS A 156 3.15 13.68 -6.56
CA LYS A 156 4.26 12.94 -5.99
C LYS A 156 3.76 12.01 -4.89
N TYR A 157 4.58 11.05 -4.46
CA TYR A 157 4.17 10.14 -3.38
C TYR A 157 4.04 10.86 -2.04
N GLU A 158 4.76 11.96 -1.85
CA GLU A 158 4.64 12.85 -0.70
C GLU A 158 3.27 13.54 -0.68
N ASP A 159 2.67 13.81 -1.84
CA ASP A 159 1.32 14.38 -1.94
C ASP A 159 0.26 13.40 -1.41
N ILE A 160 0.45 12.10 -1.66
CA ILE A 160 -0.41 11.03 -1.12
C ILE A 160 -0.29 11.00 0.40
N ARG A 161 0.93 11.01 0.93
CA ARG A 161 1.17 11.02 2.38
C ARG A 161 0.55 12.25 3.04
N CYS A 162 0.79 13.42 2.47
CA CYS A 162 0.24 14.68 2.96
C CYS A 162 -1.30 14.64 3.05
N LEU A 163 -1.98 14.04 2.08
CA LEU A 163 -3.44 13.90 2.11
C LEU A 163 -3.94 12.82 3.08
N ILE A 164 -3.16 11.78 3.35
CA ILE A 164 -3.48 10.78 4.39
C ILE A 164 -3.35 11.42 5.78
N ASP A 165 -2.22 12.08 6.04
CA ASP A 165 -1.97 12.77 7.31
C ASP A 165 -3.00 13.86 7.56
N PHE A 166 -3.31 14.65 6.53
CA PHE A 166 -4.33 15.69 6.62
C PHE A 166 -5.73 15.14 6.95
N ALA A 167 -6.12 14.02 6.33
CA ALA A 167 -7.38 13.36 6.67
C ALA A 167 -7.38 12.85 8.11
N TYR A 168 -6.27 12.28 8.53
CA TYR A 168 -6.08 11.79 9.89
C TYR A 168 -6.22 12.93 10.90
N ASP A 169 -5.52 14.04 10.71
CA ASP A 169 -5.54 15.20 11.61
C ASP A 169 -6.96 15.74 11.81
N ILE A 170 -7.69 15.96 10.70
CA ILE A 170 -9.08 16.43 10.76
C ILE A 170 -9.96 15.44 11.53
N LEU A 171 -9.94 14.17 11.14
CA LEU A 171 -10.88 13.18 11.66
C LEU A 171 -10.58 12.84 13.11
N ASN A 172 -9.30 12.68 13.45
CA ASN A 172 -8.85 12.34 14.79
C ASN A 172 -9.17 13.45 15.80
N TYR A 173 -9.11 14.73 15.40
CA TYR A 173 -9.56 15.83 16.26
C TYR A 173 -10.97 15.56 16.82
N TYR A 174 -11.94 15.23 15.95
CA TYR A 174 -13.32 15.01 16.39
C TYR A 174 -13.52 13.68 17.10
N PHE A 175 -12.77 12.64 16.74
CA PHE A 175 -12.86 11.35 17.42
C PHE A 175 -12.36 11.45 18.86
N VAL A 176 -11.24 12.15 19.08
CA VAL A 176 -10.72 12.44 20.43
C VAL A 176 -11.73 13.21 21.26
N GLN A 177 -12.41 14.22 20.69
CA GLN A 177 -13.47 14.94 21.44
C GLN A 177 -14.67 14.03 21.79
N PHE A 178 -14.93 13.01 20.99
CA PHE A 178 -16.06 12.11 21.19
C PHE A 178 -15.80 11.01 22.23
N ASP A 179 -14.62 10.38 22.22
CA ASP A 179 -14.31 9.22 23.07
C ASP A 179 -13.05 9.37 23.94
N GLY A 180 -12.29 10.46 23.79
CA GLY A 180 -11.05 10.71 24.53
C GLY A 180 -9.85 9.88 24.05
N ILE A 181 -9.98 9.13 22.96
CA ILE A 181 -8.95 8.22 22.46
C ILE A 181 -8.29 8.81 21.23
N ASN A 182 -6.96 8.88 21.24
CA ASN A 182 -6.17 9.19 20.05
C ASN A 182 -6.07 7.93 19.18
N HIS A 183 -6.62 7.97 17.96
CA HIS A 183 -6.73 6.81 17.09
C HIS A 183 -5.47 6.61 16.23
N GLY A 184 -4.30 6.80 16.83
CA GLY A 184 -2.97 6.72 16.22
C GLY A 184 -2.85 5.64 15.16
N ILE A 185 -2.39 6.00 13.97
CA ILE A 185 -1.96 5.03 12.96
C ILE A 185 -0.48 4.78 13.21
N ASP A 186 -0.18 3.90 14.16
CA ASP A 186 1.17 3.36 14.33
C ASP A 186 1.11 1.86 14.17
N LEU A 187 1.37 1.43 12.94
CA LEU A 187 1.33 0.04 12.56
C LEU A 187 2.60 -0.23 11.75
N ASP A 188 3.55 -0.93 12.37
CA ASP A 188 4.78 -1.41 11.73
C ASP A 188 4.48 -2.55 10.74
N TYR A 189 3.80 -2.21 9.65
CA TYR A 189 3.46 -3.13 8.56
C TYR A 189 4.69 -3.51 7.72
N ASN A 190 5.77 -2.77 7.86
CA ASN A 190 6.95 -2.90 7.01
C ASN A 190 7.86 -4.04 7.49
N LYS A 191 7.78 -4.42 8.77
CA LYS A 191 8.58 -5.52 9.32
C LYS A 191 8.40 -6.83 8.55
N ASP A 192 7.17 -7.23 8.25
CA ASP A 192 6.90 -8.50 7.58
C ASP A 192 7.37 -8.50 6.12
N LEU A 193 7.16 -7.39 5.40
CA LEU A 193 7.69 -7.24 4.05
C LEU A 193 9.22 -7.25 4.04
N ASN A 194 9.86 -6.53 4.97
CA ASN A 194 11.31 -6.52 5.10
C ASN A 194 11.86 -7.92 5.39
N ASN A 195 11.24 -8.65 6.32
CA ASN A 195 11.60 -10.03 6.63
C ASN A 195 11.48 -10.92 5.38
N LEU A 196 10.42 -10.76 4.59
CA LEU A 196 10.21 -11.50 3.36
C LEU A 196 11.31 -11.20 2.33
N LEU A 197 11.67 -9.92 2.14
CA LEU A 197 12.75 -9.52 1.24
C LEU A 197 14.12 -10.06 1.70
N ASP A 198 14.38 -10.04 3.00
CA ASP A 198 15.63 -10.57 3.54
C ASP A 198 15.70 -12.09 3.40
N MET A 199 14.57 -12.79 3.58
CA MET A 199 14.45 -14.23 3.31
C MET A 199 14.68 -14.57 1.84
N THR A 200 14.11 -13.80 0.89
CA THR A 200 14.30 -14.06 -0.54
C THR A 200 15.75 -13.82 -0.97
N ILE A 201 16.41 -12.77 -0.46
CA ILE A 201 17.84 -12.53 -0.68
C ILE A 201 18.68 -13.69 -0.15
N ARG A 202 18.41 -14.13 1.09
CA ARG A 202 19.13 -15.26 1.71
C ARG A 202 18.95 -16.53 0.89
N TYR A 203 17.73 -16.83 0.46
CA TYR A 203 17.44 -18.00 -0.37
C TYR A 203 18.16 -17.93 -1.73
N LYS A 204 18.18 -16.76 -2.39
CA LYS A 204 18.91 -16.54 -3.65
C LYS A 204 20.40 -16.84 -3.48
N LYS A 205 21.02 -16.40 -2.37
CA LYS A 205 22.44 -16.68 -2.05
C LYS A 205 22.69 -18.18 -1.86
N ILE A 206 21.88 -18.84 -1.03
CA ILE A 206 21.98 -20.30 -0.80
C ILE A 206 21.83 -21.06 -2.11
N ARG A 207 20.86 -20.69 -2.95
CA ARG A 207 20.63 -21.30 -4.26
C ARG A 207 21.83 -21.12 -5.21
N LYS A 208 22.42 -19.92 -5.27
CA LYS A 208 23.63 -19.66 -6.08
C LYS A 208 24.81 -20.52 -5.63
N GLU A 209 25.05 -20.62 -4.33
CA GLU A 209 26.12 -21.43 -3.75
C GLU A 209 25.92 -22.92 -4.02
N TYR A 210 24.69 -23.41 -3.86
CA TYR A 210 24.29 -24.76 -4.19
C TYR A 210 24.65 -25.13 -5.64
N PHE A 211 24.26 -24.29 -6.62
CA PHE A 211 24.56 -24.54 -8.03
C PHE A 211 26.05 -24.46 -8.36
N LYS A 212 26.78 -23.54 -7.72
CA LYS A 212 28.24 -23.45 -7.86
C LYS A 212 28.92 -24.73 -7.38
N ASN A 213 28.54 -25.24 -6.22
CA ASN A 213 29.09 -26.46 -5.63
C ASN A 213 28.75 -27.69 -6.48
N ARG A 214 27.52 -27.78 -6.98
CA ARG A 214 27.12 -28.84 -7.91
C ARG A 214 27.95 -28.83 -9.20
N LYS A 215 28.16 -27.66 -9.80
CA LYS A 215 29.00 -27.52 -11.02
C LYS A 215 30.44 -27.94 -10.76
N ASN A 216 31.00 -27.62 -9.59
CA ASN A 216 32.34 -28.05 -9.20
C ASN A 216 32.43 -29.58 -9.08
N ILE A 217 31.46 -30.22 -8.43
CA ILE A 217 31.38 -31.69 -8.31
C ILE A 217 31.26 -32.33 -9.70
N GLN A 218 30.40 -31.81 -10.57
CA GLN A 218 30.24 -32.31 -11.93
C GLN A 218 31.52 -32.16 -12.77
N ASN A 219 32.24 -31.05 -12.64
CA ASN A 219 33.52 -30.86 -13.32
C ASN A 219 34.57 -31.85 -12.80
N PHE A 220 34.59 -32.12 -11.49
CA PHE A 220 35.49 -33.08 -10.88
C PHE A 220 35.16 -34.52 -11.31
N ILE A 221 33.88 -34.89 -11.40
CA ILE A 221 33.43 -36.19 -11.96
C ILE A 221 33.92 -36.35 -13.40
N LYS A 222 33.85 -35.29 -14.22
CA LYS A 222 34.28 -35.32 -15.63
C LYS A 222 35.79 -35.44 -15.80
N SER A 223 36.58 -34.82 -14.92
CA SER A 223 38.03 -34.84 -15.01
C SER A 223 38.67 -36.11 -14.44
N ASN A 224 37.94 -36.87 -13.62
CA ASN A 224 38.46 -38.07 -12.97
C ASN A 224 38.43 -39.30 -13.89
N LYS A 225 39.59 -39.91 -14.13
CA LYS A 225 39.75 -41.07 -15.03
C LYS A 225 39.56 -42.43 -14.33
N THR A 226 39.52 -42.45 -13.00
CA THR A 226 39.38 -43.69 -12.21
C THR A 226 37.91 -44.02 -11.99
N ASN A 227 37.46 -45.18 -12.46
CA ASN A 227 36.05 -45.59 -12.42
C ASN A 227 35.46 -45.64 -11.00
N ASP A 228 36.21 -46.12 -10.00
CA ASP A 228 35.70 -46.24 -8.63
C ASP A 228 35.45 -44.88 -7.97
N VAL A 229 36.40 -43.95 -8.14
CA VAL A 229 36.28 -42.58 -7.64
C VAL A 229 35.14 -41.85 -8.35
N ARG A 230 35.01 -42.03 -9.67
CA ARG A 230 33.93 -41.46 -10.46
C ARG A 230 32.56 -41.97 -10.00
N ASN A 231 32.42 -43.28 -9.78
CA ASN A 231 31.17 -43.90 -9.33
C ASN A 231 30.77 -43.47 -7.91
N PHE A 232 31.75 -43.33 -7.00
CA PHE A 232 31.52 -42.77 -5.67
C PHE A 232 31.00 -41.33 -5.73
N LEU A 233 31.62 -40.48 -6.54
CA LEU A 233 31.22 -39.08 -6.69
C LEU A 233 29.81 -38.91 -7.30
N ILE A 234 29.42 -39.79 -8.24
CA ILE A 234 28.05 -39.80 -8.79
C ILE A 234 27.03 -40.14 -7.71
N LYS A 235 27.30 -41.15 -6.87
CA LYS A 235 26.43 -41.49 -5.73
C LYS A 235 26.36 -40.34 -4.72
N LEU A 236 27.48 -39.69 -4.44
CA LEU A 236 27.55 -38.52 -3.55
C LEU A 236 26.73 -37.34 -4.11
N GLU A 237 26.81 -37.07 -5.42
CA GLU A 237 25.98 -36.07 -6.10
C GLU A 237 24.49 -36.39 -5.92
N GLN A 238 24.09 -37.65 -6.08
CA GLN A 238 22.70 -38.08 -5.90
C GLN A 238 22.21 -37.97 -4.45
N ILE A 239 23.06 -38.29 -3.46
CA ILE A 239 22.69 -38.17 -2.04
C ILE A 239 22.53 -36.70 -1.63
N ILE A 240 23.47 -35.85 -2.03
CA ILE A 240 23.49 -34.44 -1.63
C ILE A 240 22.42 -33.63 -2.38
N PHE A 241 22.19 -33.94 -3.66
CA PHE A 241 21.36 -33.11 -4.55
C PHE A 241 20.08 -33.79 -5.06
N GLY A 242 19.89 -35.08 -4.81
CA GLY A 242 18.74 -35.85 -5.32
C GLY A 242 17.44 -35.64 -4.54
N SER A 243 17.48 -34.95 -3.39
CA SER A 243 16.34 -34.68 -2.52
C SER A 243 15.57 -33.40 -2.84
N LEU A 244 16.03 -32.58 -3.80
CA LEU A 244 15.29 -31.37 -4.17
C LEU A 244 14.05 -31.68 -5.01
N PRO A 245 12.94 -30.94 -4.81
CA PRO A 245 11.76 -31.06 -5.66
C PRO A 245 12.11 -30.86 -7.14
N LYS A 246 11.63 -31.78 -8.00
CA LYS A 246 11.71 -31.65 -9.46
C LYS A 246 11.02 -30.34 -9.88
N GLY A 247 11.80 -29.32 -10.19
CA GLY A 247 11.30 -27.97 -10.52
C GLY A 247 12.27 -26.83 -10.14
N VAL A 248 13.19 -27.06 -9.19
CA VAL A 248 14.25 -26.09 -8.83
C VAL A 248 15.36 -26.01 -9.89
N ASP A 249 15.51 -27.09 -10.67
CA ASP A 249 16.39 -27.24 -11.84
C ASP A 249 15.70 -26.70 -13.12
N ARG A 250 15.46 -25.39 -13.22
CA ARG A 250 15.26 -24.81 -14.56
C ARG A 250 16.62 -24.67 -15.22
N LYS A 251 16.94 -25.58 -16.14
CA LYS A 251 18.13 -25.61 -17.02
C LYS A 251 18.28 -24.38 -17.94
N LYS A 252 17.56 -23.28 -17.71
CA LYS A 252 17.51 -22.08 -18.54
C LYS A 252 17.35 -20.84 -17.67
N GLU A 253 18.38 -20.47 -16.95
CA GLU A 253 18.60 -19.10 -16.51
C GLU A 253 19.94 -18.69 -17.16
N THR A 254 19.85 -18.20 -18.39
CA THR A 254 20.89 -17.42 -19.10
C THR A 254 20.58 -15.96 -18.89
#